data_AF-A0A0S2SEA6-F1
#
_entry.id   AF-A0A0S2SEA6-F1
#
_cell.length_a   1.000
_cell.length_b   1.000
_cell.length_c   1.000
_cell.angle_alpha   90.00
_cell.angle_beta   90.00
_cell.angle_gamma   90.00
#
_symmetry.space_group_name_H-M   'P 1'
#
loop_
_entity.id
_entity.type
_entity.pdbx_description
1 polymer ?
#
loop_
_entity_poly.entity_id
_entity_poly.type
_entity_poly.pdbx_seq_one_letter_code
_entity_poly.pdbx_strand_id
1 'polypeptide(L)'
;MPAGLPAPWDKASAAPLGGGLTNRNLCLQAADGRRAFLRIGHPSAVNLGIDRHQEWRLYRQAAQAGLAPPCLFADPGRGILLLEWCDEPSWAECSPSQAEATAALAQLLVRLHRLPRPKVHMAVRPHAERYRH
;
A
#
# COMPACT_ATOMS: atom_id res chain seq x y z
N MET A 1 -7.30 12.05 -12.12
CA MET A 1 -6.17 11.11 -12.27
C MET A 1 -4.87 11.88 -12.12
N PRO A 2 -3.85 11.35 -11.44
CA PRO A 2 -2.54 12.01 -11.38
C PRO A 2 -1.88 11.98 -12.77
N ALA A 3 -1.28 13.09 -13.20
CA ALA A 3 -0.56 13.16 -14.47
C ALA A 3 0.74 12.32 -14.42
N GLY A 4 1.15 11.77 -15.56
CA GLY A 4 2.44 11.07 -15.70
C GLY A 4 2.47 9.62 -15.21
N LEU A 5 1.31 8.95 -15.11
CA LEU A 5 1.30 7.49 -15.03
C LEU A 5 1.82 6.90 -16.35
N PRO A 6 2.49 5.73 -16.33
CA PRO A 6 2.93 5.08 -17.56
C PRO A 6 1.74 4.47 -18.32
N ALA A 7 1.89 4.27 -19.62
CA ALA A 7 0.93 3.50 -20.41
C ALA A 7 0.79 2.07 -19.87
N PRO A 8 -0.42 1.46 -19.88
CA PRO A 8 -1.68 2.00 -20.38
C PRO A 8 -2.47 2.86 -19.36
N TRP A 9 -1.90 3.08 -18.18
CA TRP A 9 -2.61 3.68 -17.03
C TRP A 9 -2.78 5.19 -17.13
N ASP A 10 -2.03 5.85 -18.01
CA ASP A 10 -2.17 7.26 -18.38
C ASP A 10 -3.57 7.61 -18.91
N LYS A 11 -4.26 6.63 -19.50
CA LYS A 11 -5.60 6.76 -20.10
C LYS A 11 -6.66 5.87 -19.42
N ALA A 12 -6.32 5.23 -18.30
CA ALA A 12 -7.25 4.35 -17.60
C ALA A 12 -8.42 5.13 -16.98
N SER A 13 -9.59 4.50 -16.91
CA SER A 13 -10.67 4.98 -16.05
C SER A 13 -10.34 4.69 -14.58
N ALA A 14 -10.94 5.44 -13.65
CA ALA A 14 -10.71 5.26 -12.22
C ALA A 14 -11.99 5.26 -11.42
N ALA A 15 -12.11 4.28 -10.53
CA ALA A 15 -13.19 4.19 -9.55
C ALA A 15 -12.61 4.21 -8.12
N PRO A 16 -13.23 4.93 -7.17
CA PRO A 16 -12.81 4.91 -5.77
C PRO A 16 -13.01 3.53 -5.14
N LEU A 17 -12.00 3.10 -4.39
CA LEU A 17 -12.09 1.96 -3.49
C LEU A 17 -12.39 2.48 -2.09
N GLY A 18 -13.42 1.95 -1.45
CA GLY A 18 -13.75 2.27 -0.06
C GLY A 18 -12.64 1.84 0.91
N GLY A 19 -12.66 2.36 2.14
CA GLY A 19 -11.85 1.82 3.24
C GLY A 19 -10.47 2.45 3.49
N GLY A 20 -10.19 3.67 3.01
CA GLY A 20 -8.96 4.41 3.32
C GLY A 20 -9.22 5.66 4.17
N LEU A 21 -8.65 5.73 5.38
CA LEU A 21 -8.76 6.92 6.25
C LEU A 21 -7.82 8.06 5.82
N THR A 22 -6.63 7.71 5.31
CA THR A 22 -5.52 8.64 5.05
C THR A 22 -4.97 8.61 3.64
N ASN A 23 -5.47 7.73 2.76
CA ASN A 23 -5.05 7.67 1.35
C ASN A 23 -6.28 7.61 0.45
N ARG A 24 -6.17 8.18 -0.75
CA ARG A 24 -7.16 7.98 -1.80
C ARG A 24 -6.76 6.74 -2.59
N ASN A 25 -7.54 5.68 -2.45
CA ASN A 25 -7.34 4.42 -3.14
C ASN A 25 -8.31 4.33 -4.33
N LEU A 26 -7.79 3.97 -5.49
CA LEU A 26 -8.54 3.90 -6.75
C LEU A 26 -8.28 2.56 -7.42
N CYS A 27 -9.30 1.96 -8.01
CA CYS A 27 -9.16 0.91 -9.01
C CYS A 27 -9.04 1.58 -10.38
N LEU A 28 -7.95 1.28 -11.09
CA LEU A 28 -7.76 1.70 -12.47
C LEU A 28 -8.18 0.59 -13.41
N GLN A 29 -8.83 0.95 -14.51
CA GLN A 29 -9.17 0.02 -15.58
C GLN A 29 -8.62 0.54 -16.91
N ALA A 30 -7.68 -0.19 -17.48
CA ALA A 30 -7.11 0.08 -18.79
C ALA A 30 -8.08 -0.35 -19.91
N ALA A 31 -7.91 0.23 -21.10
CA ALA A 31 -8.75 -0.06 -22.26
C ALA A 31 -8.66 -1.53 -22.73
N ASP A 32 -7.54 -2.19 -22.42
CA ASP A 32 -7.33 -3.62 -22.71
C ASP A 32 -7.91 -4.55 -21.63
N GLY A 33 -8.65 -4.00 -20.66
CA GLY A 33 -9.32 -4.75 -19.59
C GLY A 33 -8.46 -5.00 -18.34
N ARG A 34 -7.16 -4.67 -18.36
CA ARG A 34 -6.30 -4.83 -17.18
C ARG A 34 -6.72 -3.90 -16.05
N ARG A 35 -6.55 -4.36 -14.82
CA ARG A 35 -6.81 -3.59 -13.60
C ARG A 35 -5.52 -3.31 -12.83
N ALA A 36 -5.50 -2.18 -12.14
CA ALA A 36 -4.42 -1.84 -11.21
C ALA A 36 -4.96 -1.11 -9.99
N PHE A 37 -4.27 -1.25 -8.87
CA PHE A 37 -4.55 -0.51 -7.66
C PHE A 37 -3.68 0.76 -7.61
N LEU A 38 -4.31 1.93 -7.46
CA LEU A 38 -3.62 3.20 -7.33
C LEU A 38 -3.84 3.80 -5.92
N ARG A 39 -2.76 3.98 -5.19
CA ARG A 39 -2.71 4.78 -3.95
C ARG A 39 -2.18 6.16 -4.24
N ILE A 40 -2.94 7.18 -3.83
CA ILE A 40 -2.49 8.57 -3.76
C ILE A 40 -2.41 8.95 -2.28
N GLY A 41 -1.18 9.12 -1.79
CA GLY A 41 -0.91 9.53 -0.42
C GLY A 41 -1.46 10.92 -0.10
N HIS A 42 -1.96 11.12 1.11
CA HIS A 42 -2.39 12.45 1.55
C HIS A 42 -1.20 13.43 1.61
N PRO A 43 -1.36 14.69 1.17
CA PRO A 43 -0.29 15.69 1.12
C PRO A 43 0.32 16.00 2.51
N SER A 44 -0.45 15.85 3.59
CA SER A 44 0.03 16.05 4.97
C SER A 44 0.83 14.87 5.56
N ALA A 45 1.41 13.99 4.74
CA ALA A 45 2.19 12.82 5.21
C ALA A 45 3.33 13.19 6.17
N VAL A 46 3.93 14.38 6.00
CA VAL A 46 4.98 14.90 6.89
C VAL A 46 4.45 15.19 8.30
N ASN A 47 3.20 15.65 8.42
CA ASN A 47 2.55 15.86 9.73
C ASN A 47 2.28 14.54 10.47
N LEU A 48 2.26 13.43 9.73
CA LEU A 48 2.11 12.08 10.28
C LEU A 48 3.45 11.38 10.56
N GLY A 49 4.60 12.05 10.30
CA GLY A 49 5.92 11.47 10.48
C GLY A 49 6.28 10.37 9.48
N ILE A 50 5.59 10.32 8.33
CA ILE A 50 5.77 9.27 7.32
C ILE A 50 6.81 9.71 6.29
N ASP A 51 7.97 9.04 6.25
CA ASP A 51 8.94 9.16 5.16
C ASP A 51 8.53 8.25 3.98
N ARG A 52 8.06 8.85 2.88
CA ARG A 52 7.61 8.14 1.68
C ARG A 52 8.74 7.38 0.97
N HIS A 53 9.98 7.84 1.06
CA HIS A 53 11.13 7.12 0.52
C HIS A 53 11.47 5.91 1.39
N GLN A 54 11.28 6.00 2.70
CA GLN A 54 11.38 4.85 3.59
C GLN A 54 10.26 3.85 3.32
N GLU A 55 8.99 4.28 3.23
CA GLU A 55 7.88 3.40 2.86
C GLU A 55 8.17 2.64 1.56
N TRP A 56 8.66 3.34 0.54
CA TRP A 56 9.00 2.70 -0.74
C TRP A 56 10.10 1.65 -0.61
N ARG A 57 11.16 1.92 0.16
CA ARG A 57 12.23 0.95 0.43
C ARG A 57 11.69 -0.31 1.13
N LEU A 58 10.83 -0.14 2.13
CA LEU A 58 10.18 -1.25 2.85
C LEU A 58 9.27 -2.04 1.93
N TYR A 59 8.47 -1.34 1.13
CA TYR A 59 7.56 -1.96 0.18
C TYR A 59 8.31 -2.85 -0.81
N ARG A 60 9.41 -2.36 -1.40
CA ARG A 60 10.22 -3.15 -2.32
C ARG A 60 10.76 -4.44 -1.68
N GLN A 61 11.19 -4.38 -0.42
CA GLN A 61 11.66 -5.56 0.31
C GLN A 61 10.53 -6.57 0.54
N ALA A 62 9.34 -6.09 0.92
CA ALA A 62 8.17 -6.94 1.07
C ALA A 62 7.74 -7.58 -0.26
N ALA A 63 7.71 -6.82 -1.35
CA ALA A 63 7.39 -7.32 -2.69
C ALA A 63 8.40 -8.38 -3.16
N GLN A 64 9.71 -8.15 -2.96
CA GLN A 64 10.75 -9.14 -3.28
C GLN A 64 10.62 -10.44 -2.49
N ALA A 65 10.03 -10.40 -1.29
CA ALA A 65 9.75 -11.57 -0.48
C ALA A 65 8.38 -12.21 -0.78
N GLY A 66 7.66 -11.72 -1.79
CA GLY A 66 6.32 -12.20 -2.15
C GLY A 66 5.29 -11.93 -1.05
N LEU A 67 5.42 -10.81 -0.33
CA LEU A 67 4.51 -10.37 0.74
C LEU A 67 3.68 -9.15 0.35
N ALA A 68 3.94 -8.56 -0.82
CA ALA A 68 3.17 -7.46 -1.36
C ALA A 68 2.98 -7.67 -2.87
N PRO A 69 1.91 -7.11 -3.47
CA PRO A 69 1.71 -7.17 -4.91
C PRO A 69 2.90 -6.57 -5.68
N PRO A 70 3.09 -6.94 -6.95
CA PRO A 70 4.08 -6.27 -7.79
C PRO A 70 3.77 -4.78 -7.97
N CYS A 71 4.82 -3.96 -7.98
CA CYS A 71 4.72 -2.52 -8.24
C CYS A 71 4.85 -2.25 -9.75
N LEU A 72 3.84 -1.63 -10.34
CA LEU A 72 3.83 -1.19 -11.73
C LEU A 72 4.49 0.18 -11.91
N PHE A 73 4.30 1.07 -10.92
CA PHE A 73 4.90 2.41 -10.92
C PHE A 73 4.91 3.00 -9.51
N ALA A 74 5.96 3.73 -9.16
CA ALA A 74 6.04 4.45 -7.89
C ALA A 74 6.66 5.83 -8.09
N ASP A 75 6.02 6.85 -7.52
CA ASP A 75 6.59 8.18 -7.35
C ASP A 75 6.41 8.59 -5.88
N PRO A 76 7.38 8.23 -5.01
CA PRO A 76 7.31 8.54 -3.59
C PRO A 76 7.25 10.05 -3.31
N GLY A 77 7.87 10.88 -4.15
CA GLY A 77 7.86 12.34 -4.00
C GLY A 77 6.46 12.93 -4.17
N ARG A 78 5.63 12.31 -5.02
CA ARG A 78 4.22 12.67 -5.20
C ARG A 78 3.26 11.80 -4.39
N GLY A 79 3.77 10.87 -3.59
CA GLY A 79 2.98 9.91 -2.82
C GLY A 79 2.19 8.92 -3.67
N ILE A 80 2.60 8.69 -4.92
CA ILE A 80 1.93 7.79 -5.87
C ILE A 80 2.52 6.39 -5.76
N LEU A 81 1.65 5.40 -5.64
CA LEU A 81 2.01 3.99 -5.75
C LEU A 81 0.95 3.27 -6.60
N LEU A 82 1.39 2.66 -7.69
CA LEU A 82 0.56 1.89 -8.61
C LEU A 82 1.00 0.42 -8.57
N LEU A 83 0.08 -0.46 -8.23
CA LEU A 83 0.32 -1.87 -7.97
C LEU A 83 -0.53 -2.72 -8.91
N GLU A 84 -0.10 -3.96 -9.14
CA GLU A 84 -0.95 -4.96 -9.77
C GLU A 84 -2.23 -5.18 -8.94
N TRP A 85 -3.30 -5.49 -9.65
CA TRP A 85 -4.58 -5.80 -9.03
C TRP A 85 -4.55 -7.18 -8.37
N CYS A 86 -5.18 -7.29 -7.20
CA CYS A 86 -5.38 -8.55 -6.48
C CYS A 86 -6.80 -9.02 -6.79
N ASP A 87 -6.92 -10.12 -7.52
CA ASP A 87 -8.22 -10.69 -7.90
C ASP A 87 -8.85 -11.49 -6.76
N GLU A 88 -8.04 -11.91 -5.80
CA GLU A 88 -8.48 -12.64 -4.62
C GLU A 88 -9.40 -11.78 -3.74
N PRO A 89 -10.56 -12.31 -3.31
CA PRO A 89 -11.49 -11.58 -2.47
C PRO A 89 -10.86 -11.25 -1.13
N SER A 90 -11.27 -10.12 -0.56
CA SER A 90 -10.89 -9.79 0.82
C SER A 90 -11.53 -10.77 1.80
N TRP A 91 -10.97 -10.90 3.01
CA TRP A 91 -11.61 -11.70 4.05
C TRP A 91 -12.97 -11.16 4.49
N ALA A 92 -13.31 -9.91 4.16
CA ALA A 92 -14.66 -9.38 4.37
C ALA A 92 -15.68 -9.95 3.36
N GLU A 93 -15.24 -10.27 2.15
CA GLU A 93 -16.06 -10.86 1.09
C GLU A 93 -16.10 -12.38 1.18
N CYS A 94 -14.96 -13.01 1.51
CA CYS A 94 -14.82 -14.45 1.65
C CYS A 94 -14.01 -14.76 2.90
N SER A 95 -14.70 -14.85 4.05
CA SER A 95 -14.05 -15.14 5.32
C SER A 95 -13.68 -16.62 5.42
N PRO A 96 -12.40 -16.96 5.70
CA PRO A 96 -12.03 -18.34 6.04
C PRO A 96 -12.53 -18.70 7.45
N SER A 97 -12.47 -19.99 7.82
CA SER A 97 -12.72 -20.39 9.20
C SER A 97 -11.67 -19.79 10.15
N GLN A 98 -11.98 -19.70 11.45
CA GLN A 98 -11.05 -19.15 12.43
C GLN A 98 -9.71 -19.90 12.48
N ALA A 99 -9.74 -21.23 12.32
CA ALA A 99 -8.54 -22.06 12.31
C ALA A 99 -7.66 -21.76 11.08
N GLU A 100 -8.27 -21.67 9.90
CA GLU A 100 -7.58 -21.31 8.65
C GLU A 100 -7.01 -19.89 8.70
N ALA A 101 -7.81 -18.92 9.20
CA ALA A 101 -7.39 -17.54 9.39
C ALA A 101 -6.14 -17.44 10.30
N THR A 102 -6.19 -18.13 11.45
CA THR A 102 -5.11 -18.13 12.43
C THR A 102 -3.84 -18.74 11.85
N ALA A 103 -3.95 -19.88 11.17
CA ALA A 103 -2.81 -20.53 10.53
C ALA A 103 -2.19 -19.65 9.43
N ALA A 104 -3.01 -19.04 8.57
CA ALA A 104 -2.56 -18.15 7.51
C ALA A 104 -1.84 -16.91 8.06
N LEU A 105 -2.41 -16.25 9.08
CA LEU A 105 -1.79 -15.09 9.73
C LEU A 105 -0.47 -15.45 10.42
N ALA A 106 -0.42 -16.58 11.14
CA ALA A 106 0.81 -17.03 11.78
C ALA A 106 1.94 -17.26 10.77
N GLN A 107 1.65 -17.94 9.65
CA GLN A 107 2.62 -18.17 8.57
C GLN A 107 3.08 -16.86 7.93
N LEU A 108 2.15 -15.93 7.70
CA LEU A 108 2.47 -14.60 7.17
C LEU A 108 3.39 -13.82 8.11
N LEU A 109 3.08 -13.79 9.41
CA LEU A 109 3.88 -13.10 10.42
C LEU A 109 5.29 -13.70 10.55
N VAL A 110 5.42 -15.03 10.49
CA VAL A 110 6.74 -15.69 10.48
C VAL A 110 7.57 -15.26 9.28
N ARG A 111 6.98 -15.21 8.07
CA ARG A 111 7.68 -14.74 6.86
C ARG A 111 8.07 -13.26 6.99
N LEU A 112 7.15 -12.43 7.47
CA LEU A 112 7.39 -10.99 7.68
C LEU A 112 8.52 -10.73 8.68
N HIS A 113 8.53 -11.44 9.81
CA HIS A 113 9.55 -11.26 10.86
C HIS A 113 10.95 -11.76 10.47
N ARG A 114 11.07 -12.56 9.41
CA ARG A 114 12.35 -12.97 8.84
C ARG A 114 12.97 -11.94 7.91
N LEU A 115 12.21 -10.91 7.50
CA LEU A 115 12.78 -9.83 6.70
C LEU A 115 13.86 -9.06 7.49
N PRO A 116 14.89 -8.52 6.80
CA PRO A 116 15.87 -7.66 7.43
C PRO A 116 15.19 -6.53 8.18
N ARG A 117 15.55 -6.34 9.46
CA ARG A 117 14.98 -5.25 10.27
C ARG A 117 15.34 -3.91 9.64
N PRO A 118 14.36 -3.12 9.23
CA PRO A 118 14.65 -1.80 8.73
C PRO A 118 15.13 -0.90 9.87
N LYS A 119 16.15 -0.09 9.61
CA LYS A 119 16.49 1.03 10.49
C LYS A 119 15.42 2.10 10.33
N VAL A 120 14.30 1.95 11.02
CA VAL A 120 13.21 2.93 11.03
C VAL A 120 13.46 3.90 12.18
N HIS A 121 13.66 5.16 11.84
CA HIS A 121 13.57 6.24 12.80
C HIS A 121 12.11 6.65 12.87
N MET A 122 11.31 5.95 13.69
CA MET A 122 10.00 6.49 14.03
C MET A 122 10.23 7.77 14.84
N ALA A 123 9.73 8.89 14.35
CA ALA A 123 9.76 10.16 15.07
C ALA A 123 8.68 10.12 16.18
N VAL A 124 8.83 9.22 17.16
CA VAL A 124 7.83 8.96 18.22
C VAL A 124 7.68 10.17 19.15
N ARG A 125 8.78 10.88 19.45
CA ARG A 125 8.78 12.02 20.38
C ARG A 125 8.00 13.26 19.89
N PRO A 126 8.19 13.77 18.66
CA PRO A 126 7.37 14.89 18.15
C PRO A 126 5.91 14.52 17.87
N HIS A 127 5.57 13.22 17.85
CA HIS A 127 4.20 12.75 17.66
C HIS A 127 3.41 12.72 18.99
N ALA A 128 4.07 12.36 20.10
CA ALA A 128 3.45 12.31 21.42
C ALA A 128 3.09 13.69 22.00
N GLU A 129 3.84 14.74 21.65
CA GLU A 129 3.54 16.11 22.12
C GLU A 129 2.22 16.67 21.57
N ARG A 130 1.73 16.14 20.45
CA ARG A 130 0.49 16.58 19.80
C ARG A 130 -0.79 15.96 20.37
N TYR A 131 -0.66 14.97 21.26
CA TYR A 131 -1.79 14.37 21.99
C TYR A 131 -1.88 14.88 23.44
N ARG A 132 -1.05 15.85 23.85
CA ARG A 132 -1.26 16.62 25.08
C ARG A 132 -2.27 17.73 24.80
N HIS A 133 -3.53 17.35 24.70
CA HIS A 133 -4.67 18.25 24.86
C HIS A 133 -5.51 17.75 26.03
#